data_AF-A0A4V2BF55-F1
#
_entry.id   AF-A0A4V2BF55-F1
#
_cell.length_a   1.000
_cell.length_b   1.000
_cell.length_c   1.000
_cell.angle_alpha   90.00
_cell.angle_beta   90.00
_cell.angle_gamma   90.00
#
_symmetry.space_group_name_H-M   'P 1'
#
loop_
_entity.id
_entity.type
_entity.pdbx_description
1 polymer ?
#
loop_
_entity_poly.entity_id
_entity_poly.type
_entity_poly.pdbx_seq_one_letter_code
_entity_poly.pdbx_strand_id
1 'polypeptide(L)' 'MENNANYAFVGALATAVLVALFGFIYWFAAPASQVVLKPYEIVFTGTVSGVARGTEVQFNGIRIGQVTQVGLDPD' A
#
# COMPACT_ATOMS: atom_id res chain seq x y z
N MET A 1 -0.17 56.72 -17.31
CA MET A 1 0.10 55.52 -16.48
C MET A 1 -0.98 54.52 -16.86
N GLU A 2 -0.66 53.52 -17.65
CA GLU A 2 -1.64 52.54 -18.13
C GLU A 2 -1.16 51.15 -17.72
N ASN A 3 -1.55 50.75 -16.51
CA ASN A 3 -1.26 49.42 -15.97
C ASN A 3 -2.45 48.50 -16.31
N ASN A 4 -2.47 47.97 -17.53
CA ASN A 4 -3.36 46.85 -17.89
C ASN A 4 -2.82 45.56 -17.25
N ALA A 5 -2.91 45.47 -15.93
CA ALA A 5 -2.59 44.24 -15.23
C ALA A 5 -3.68 43.21 -15.55
N ASN A 6 -3.31 42.11 -16.20
CA ASN A 6 -4.22 41.05 -16.59
C ASN A 6 -4.61 40.22 -15.34
N TYR A 7 -5.43 40.79 -14.46
CA TYR A 7 -5.91 40.15 -13.22
C TYR A 7 -6.65 38.83 -13.50
N ALA A 8 -7.25 38.69 -14.68
CA ALA A 8 -7.86 37.45 -15.14
C ALA A 8 -6.83 36.32 -15.27
N PHE A 9 -5.60 36.62 -15.73
CA PHE A 9 -4.54 35.64 -15.84
C PHE A 9 -4.03 35.17 -14.46
N VAL A 10 -3.90 36.11 -13.52
CA VAL A 10 -3.50 35.80 -12.14
C VAL A 10 -4.55 34.92 -11.45
N GLY A 11 -5.84 35.24 -11.62
CA GLY A 11 -6.94 34.43 -11.09
C GLY A 11 -7.03 33.04 -11.72
N ALA A 12 -6.82 32.94 -13.03
CA ALA A 12 -6.78 31.67 -13.74
C ALA A 12 -5.63 30.78 -13.26
N LEU A 13 -4.43 31.36 -13.10
CA LEU A 13 -3.26 30.64 -12.60
C LEU A 13 -3.48 30.13 -11.16
N ALA A 14 -4.00 30.99 -10.27
CA ALA A 14 -4.29 30.61 -8.89
C ALA A 14 -5.30 29.45 -8.81
N THR A 15 -6.34 29.50 -9.65
CA THR A 15 -7.35 28.44 -9.74
C THR A 15 -6.75 27.14 -10.30
N ALA A 16 -5.90 27.22 -11.33
CA ALA A 16 -5.23 26.06 -11.89
C ALA A 16 -4.33 25.35 -10.87
N VAL A 17 -3.60 26.11 -10.05
CA VAL A 17 -2.78 25.56 -8.96
C VAL A 17 -3.65 24.86 -7.91
N LEU A 18 -4.78 25.47 -7.53
CA LEU A 18 -5.75 24.85 -6.60
C LEU A 18 -6.28 23.52 -7.14
N VAL A 19 -6.71 23.47 -8.40
CA VAL A 19 -7.21 22.25 -9.04
C VAL A 19 -6.12 21.18 -9.10
N ALA A 20 -4.90 21.56 -9.48
CA ALA A 20 -3.75 20.65 -9.52
C ALA A 20 -3.44 20.06 -8.13
N LEU A 21 -3.52 20.88 -7.07
CA LEU A 21 -3.31 20.42 -5.69
C LEU A 21 -4.37 19.40 -5.29
N PHE A 22 -5.65 19.67 -5.54
CA PHE A 22 -6.73 18.72 -5.24
C PHE A 22 -6.59 17.44 -6.05
N GLY A 23 -6.26 17.53 -7.34
CA GLY A 23 -6.00 16.37 -8.19
C GLY A 23 -4.83 15.53 -7.69
N PHE A 24 -3.75 16.18 -7.25
CA PHE A 24 -2.59 15.51 -6.68
C PHE A 24 -2.93 14.80 -5.37
N ILE A 25 -3.64 15.46 -4.45
CA ILE A 25 -4.08 14.85 -3.18
C ILE A 25 -4.99 13.66 -3.45
N TYR A 26 -5.96 13.80 -4.35
CA TYR A 26 -6.88 12.72 -4.72
C TYR A 26 -6.16 11.52 -5.31
N TRP A 27 -5.21 11.76 -6.22
CA TRP A 27 -4.40 10.71 -6.83
C TRP A 27 -3.44 10.06 -5.81
N PHE A 28 -2.82 10.85 -4.94
CA PHE A 28 -1.89 10.35 -3.92
C PHE A 28 -2.61 9.59 -2.80
N ALA A 29 -3.86 9.96 -2.49
CA ALA A 29 -4.71 9.25 -1.56
C ALA A 29 -5.28 7.94 -2.14
N ALA A 30 -5.00 7.62 -3.41
CA ALA A 30 -5.33 6.31 -3.96
C ALA A 30 -4.67 5.24 -3.06
N PRO A 31 -5.42 4.23 -2.60
CA PRO A 31 -4.87 3.19 -1.74
C PRO A 31 -3.67 2.58 -2.44
N ALA A 32 -2.49 2.66 -1.80
CA ALA A 32 -1.36 1.85 -2.20
C ALA A 32 -1.88 0.42 -2.29
N SER A 33 -1.85 -0.16 -3.48
CA SER A 33 -2.44 -1.47 -3.79
C SER A 33 -2.20 -2.41 -2.63
N GLN A 34 -3.23 -2.63 -1.81
CA GLN A 34 -3.07 -3.43 -0.61
C GLN A 34 -2.68 -4.80 -1.10
N VAL A 35 -1.46 -5.25 -0.77
CA VAL A 35 -1.00 -6.59 -1.13
C VAL A 35 -2.01 -7.53 -0.49
N VAL A 36 -2.90 -8.10 -1.32
CA VAL A 36 -3.94 -9.02 -0.85
C VAL A 36 -3.23 -10.32 -0.51
N LEU A 37 -2.72 -10.40 0.72
CA LEU A 37 -2.20 -11.64 1.28
C LEU A 37 -3.38 -12.57 1.48
N LYS A 38 -3.44 -13.65 0.70
CA LYS A 38 -4.41 -14.72 0.93
C LYS A 38 -3.87 -15.64 2.02
N PRO A 39 -4.62 -15.87 3.12
CA PRO A 39 -4.22 -16.85 4.11
C PRO A 39 -4.24 -18.25 3.46
N TYR A 40 -3.19 -19.04 3.72
CA TYR A 40 -3.08 -20.41 3.26
C TYR A 40 -2.60 -21.28 4.43
N GLU A 41 -3.10 -22.51 4.49
CA GLU A 41 -2.78 -23.48 5.52
C GLU A 41 -1.94 -24.61 4.93
N ILE A 42 -0.90 -25.02 5.66
CA ILE A 42 0.01 -26.09 5.25
C ILE A 42 0.08 -27.08 6.41
N VAL A 43 -0.40 -28.30 6.18
CA VAL A 43 -0.32 -29.40 7.14
C VAL A 43 0.98 -30.16 6.91
N PHE A 44 1.77 -30.31 7.98
CA PHE A 44 3.01 -31.09 7.96
C PHE A 44 2.79 -32.42 8.68
N THR A 45 3.17 -33.53 8.04
CA THR A 45 3.03 -34.89 8.60
C THR A 45 4.22 -35.33 9.47
N GLY A 46 5.27 -34.53 9.55
CA GLY A 46 6.48 -34.80 10.33
C GLY A 46 6.89 -33.63 11.21
N THR A 47 7.92 -33.82 12.04
CA THR A 47 8.42 -32.77 12.93
C THR A 47 9.00 -31.60 12.15
N VAL A 48 8.39 -30.43 12.30
CA VAL A 48 8.90 -29.16 11.78
C VAL A 48 9.49 -28.33 12.92
N SER A 49 10.72 -27.86 12.75
CA SER A 49 11.39 -26.95 13.68
C SER A 49 11.54 -25.57 13.02
N GLY A 50 11.50 -24.50 13.82
CA GLY A 50 11.70 -23.12 13.34
C GLY A 50 10.46 -22.43 12.75
N VAL A 51 9.29 -23.08 12.75
CA VAL A 51 8.01 -22.45 12.35
C VAL A 51 7.28 -22.00 13.61
N ALA A 52 7.26 -20.69 13.85
CA ALA A 52 6.54 -20.05 14.94
C ALA A 52 5.67 -18.92 14.40
N ARG A 53 4.75 -18.43 15.22
CA ARG A 53 3.97 -17.23 14.89
C ARG A 53 4.92 -16.05 14.67
N GLY A 54 4.76 -15.35 13.54
CA GLY A 54 5.64 -14.25 13.16
C GLY A 54 6.91 -14.67 12.41
N THR A 55 7.15 -15.97 12.19
CA THR A 55 8.19 -16.42 11.26
C THR A 55 7.92 -15.86 9.87
N GLU A 56 8.97 -15.36 9.23
CA GLU A 56 8.89 -14.79 7.89
C GLU A 56 8.72 -15.88 6.83
N VAL A 57 7.75 -15.68 5.93
CA VAL A 57 7.57 -16.54 4.76
C VAL A 57 8.26 -15.89 3.58
N GLN A 58 9.25 -16.59 3.04
CA GLN A 58 10.06 -16.12 1.93
C GLN A 58 9.83 -17.01 0.70
N PHE A 59 9.81 -16.38 -0.48
CA PHE A 59 9.84 -17.07 -1.76
C PHE A 59 11.08 -16.62 -2.53
N ASN A 60 11.97 -17.55 -2.86
CA ASN A 60 13.26 -17.24 -3.49
C ASN A 60 14.08 -16.17 -2.73
N GLY A 61 14.01 -16.14 -1.39
CA GLY A 61 14.69 -15.15 -0.55
C GLY A 61 14.00 -13.78 -0.46
N ILE A 62 12.82 -13.62 -1.06
CA ILE A 62 12.01 -12.40 -0.95
C ILE A 62 10.91 -12.63 0.08
N ARG A 63 10.78 -11.73 1.06
CA ARG A 63 9.68 -11.69 2.02
C ARG A 63 8.34 -11.55 1.30
N ILE A 64 7.49 -12.58 1.37
CA ILE A 64 6.14 -12.55 0.80
C ILE A 64 5.05 -12.51 1.88
N GLY A 65 5.38 -12.83 3.14
CA GLY A 65 4.39 -12.86 4.21
C GLY A 65 4.96 -13.26 5.55
N GLN A 66 4.07 -13.59 6.47
CA GLN A 66 4.41 -14.06 7.82
C GLN A 66 3.44 -15.13 8.28
N VAL A 67 3.92 -16.05 9.11
CA VAL A 67 3.09 -17.09 9.72
C VAL A 67 2.14 -16.45 10.73
N THR A 68 0.83 -16.63 10.51
CA THR A 68 -0.21 -16.02 11.36
C THR A 68 -0.55 -16.88 12.57
N GLN A 69 -0.59 -18.20 12.40
CA GLN A 69 -0.93 -19.17 13.45
C GLN A 69 -0.19 -20.50 13.20
N VAL A 70 0.18 -21.17 14.28
CA VAL A 70 0.72 -22.54 14.28
C VAL A 70 -0.05 -23.32 15.34
N GLY A 71 -0.50 -24.51 15.00
CA GLY A 71 -1.25 -25.39 15.88
C GLY A 71 -1.01 -26.85 15.50
N LEU A 72 -1.44 -27.74 16.40
CA LEU A 72 -1.56 -29.16 16.08
C LEU A 72 -2.91 -29.37 15.41
N ASP A 73 -2.90 -30.08 14.29
CA ASP A 73 -4.13 -30.56 13.66
C ASP A 73 -4.73 -31.64 14.59
N PRO A 74 -5.99 -31.47 15.06
CA PRO A 74 -6.63 -32.41 15.97
C PRO A 74 -7.12 -33.72 15.30
N ASP A 75 -7.12 -33.78 13.96
CA ASP A 75 -7.61 -34.93 13.17
C ASP A 75 -6.54 -36.01 12.91
#